data_AF-A0A2E3MD70-F1
#
_entry.id   AF-A0A2E3MD70-F1
#
_cell.length_a   1.000
_cell.length_b   1.000
_cell.length_c   1.000
_cell.angle_alpha   90.00
_cell.angle_beta   90.00
_cell.angle_gamma   90.00
#
_symmetry.space_group_name_H-M   'P 1'
#
loop_
_entity.id
_entity.type
_entity.pdbx_description
1 polymer ?
#
loop_
_entity_poly.entity_id
_entity_poly.type
_entity_poly.pdbx_seq_one_letter_code
_entity_poly.pdbx_strand_id
1 'polypeptide(L)'
;MTLEQLAKDISASAEAEAKATIKAAKEEAKAILAEAKARAESIEDDASGKANKEADQIAREMVASARQANQKDILVARRAELDATLATACSKLGDASLAGRASLLKSLVKKANSLGEGKMVLRPTAIDSAALQDAAKGFTMGEEIDGLGGFILEAEDGTLSFDLRFDTLLKAAWIEQRAAVNETLFG
;
A
#
# COMPACT_ATOMS: atom_id res chain seq x y z
N MET A 1 59.17 86.77 -0.11
CA MET A 1 59.22 85.30 0.11
C MET A 1 60.33 84.76 -0.78
N THR A 2 61.29 84.02 -0.23
CA THR A 2 62.33 83.40 -1.07
C THR A 2 61.76 82.17 -1.75
N LEU A 3 62.23 81.85 -2.96
CA LEU A 3 61.80 80.67 -3.72
C LEU A 3 61.93 79.36 -2.92
N GLU A 4 62.94 79.29 -2.04
CA GLU A 4 63.17 78.15 -1.14
C GLU A 4 62.06 77.94 -0.11
N GLN A 5 61.47 79.03 0.40
CA GLN A 5 60.40 78.95 1.40
C GLN A 5 59.09 78.49 0.76
N LEU A 6 58.80 78.98 -0.44
CA LEU A 6 57.67 78.52 -1.26
C LEU A 6 57.81 77.04 -1.65
N ALA A 7 59.01 76.60 -2.04
CA ALA A 7 59.26 75.20 -2.34
C ALA A 7 59.04 74.29 -1.12
N LYS A 8 59.42 74.76 0.08
CA LYS A 8 59.21 74.02 1.34
C LYS A 8 57.73 73.88 1.68
N ASP A 9 56.94 74.93 1.51
CA ASP A 9 55.50 74.92 1.78
C ASP A 9 54.74 74.04 0.78
N ILE A 10 55.11 74.07 -0.50
CA ILE A 10 54.56 73.17 -1.53
C ILE A 10 54.88 71.71 -1.19
N SER A 11 56.11 71.43 -0.76
CA SER A 11 56.53 70.08 -0.36
C SER A 11 55.75 69.56 0.84
N ALA A 12 55.58 70.40 1.86
CA ALA A 12 54.82 70.06 3.07
C ALA A 12 53.33 69.84 2.77
N SER A 13 52.74 70.67 1.90
CA SER A 13 51.35 70.51 1.45
C SER A 13 51.16 69.21 0.67
N ALA A 14 52.07 68.90 -0.27
CA ALA A 14 52.02 67.66 -1.05
C ALA A 14 52.17 66.41 -0.18
N GLU A 15 53.05 66.43 0.83
CA GLU A 15 53.17 65.33 1.79
C GLU A 15 51.91 65.15 2.64
N ALA A 16 51.28 66.25 3.05
CA ALA A 16 50.04 66.21 3.82
C ALA A 16 48.88 65.63 2.98
N GLU A 17 48.74 66.05 1.73
CA GLU A 17 47.76 65.51 0.78
C GLU A 17 48.00 64.03 0.47
N ALA A 18 49.26 63.62 0.28
CA ALA A 18 49.61 62.22 0.07
C ALA A 18 49.25 61.36 1.29
N LYS A 19 49.57 61.82 2.50
CA LYS A 19 49.19 61.14 3.76
C LYS A 19 47.67 61.07 3.92
N ALA A 20 46.95 62.14 3.60
CA ALA A 20 45.48 62.17 3.67
C ALA A 20 44.85 61.16 2.69
N THR A 21 45.35 61.12 1.45
CA THR A 21 44.89 60.19 0.40
C THR A 21 45.14 58.74 0.81
N ILE A 22 46.34 58.42 1.32
CA ILE A 22 46.67 57.07 1.79
C ILE A 22 45.77 56.67 2.98
N LYS A 23 45.49 57.60 3.90
CA LYS A 23 44.60 57.34 5.03
C LYS A 23 43.17 57.05 4.56
N ALA A 24 42.65 57.86 3.64
CA ALA A 24 41.32 57.66 3.06
C ALA A 24 41.21 56.30 2.34
N ALA A 25 42.19 55.96 1.49
CA ALA A 25 42.22 54.66 0.80
C ALA A 25 42.28 53.46 1.76
N LYS A 26 43.02 53.58 2.89
CA LYS A 26 43.07 52.53 3.91
C LYS A 26 41.73 52.36 4.64
N GLU A 27 41.03 53.45 4.93
CA GLU A 27 39.71 53.39 5.55
C GLU A 27 38.67 52.81 4.60
N GLU A 28 38.70 53.19 3.32
CA GLU A 28 37.84 52.61 2.28
C GLU A 28 38.10 51.11 2.10
N ALA A 29 39.36 50.69 2.04
CA ALA A 29 39.72 49.27 1.96
C ALA A 29 39.21 48.46 3.18
N LYS A 30 39.28 49.03 4.39
CA LYS A 30 38.71 48.39 5.59
C LYS A 30 37.19 48.29 5.50
N ALA A 31 36.51 49.33 5.02
CA ALA A 31 35.06 49.33 4.86
C ALA A 31 34.60 48.26 3.86
N ILE A 32 35.27 48.16 2.70
CA ILE A 32 34.99 47.12 1.69
C ILE A 32 35.20 45.72 2.27
N LEU A 33 36.29 45.51 3.02
CA LEU A 33 36.54 44.21 3.65
C LEU A 33 35.50 43.86 4.72
N ALA A 34 35.08 44.83 5.52
CA ALA A 34 34.05 44.63 6.54
C ALA A 34 32.70 44.28 5.89
N GLU A 35 32.32 45.00 4.83
CA GLU A 35 31.09 44.73 4.09
C GLU A 35 31.12 43.36 3.40
N ALA A 36 32.25 43.00 2.77
CA ALA A 36 32.42 41.70 2.15
C ALA A 36 32.31 40.54 3.17
N LYS A 37 32.91 40.71 4.36
CA LYS A 37 32.78 39.73 5.45
C LYS A 37 31.35 39.60 5.95
N ALA A 38 30.67 40.72 6.20
CA ALA A 38 29.27 40.71 6.64
C ALA A 38 28.34 40.05 5.61
N ARG A 39 28.58 40.29 4.32
CA ARG A 39 27.84 39.62 3.23
C ARG A 39 28.15 38.12 3.18
N ALA A 40 29.40 37.72 3.37
CA ALA A 40 29.78 36.31 3.40
C ALA A 40 29.12 35.58 4.58
N GLU A 41 29.18 36.15 5.79
CA GLU A 41 28.53 35.61 6.99
C GLU A 41 27.01 35.46 6.78
N SER A 42 26.34 36.48 6.22
CA SER A 42 24.90 36.39 5.93
C SER A 42 24.56 35.30 4.91
N ILE A 43 25.41 35.08 3.90
CA ILE A 43 25.19 34.01 2.91
C ILE A 43 25.37 32.64 3.56
N GLU A 44 26.38 32.48 4.42
CA GLU A 44 26.63 31.23 5.15
C GLU A 44 25.48 30.90 6.10
N ASP A 45 24.99 31.87 6.87
CA ASP A 45 23.86 31.70 7.78
C ASP A 45 22.57 31.33 7.02
N ASP A 46 22.28 32.01 5.91
CA ASP A 46 21.13 31.71 5.06
C ASP A 46 21.23 30.32 4.44
N ALA A 47 22.42 29.92 3.98
CA ALA A 47 22.66 28.61 3.40
C ALA A 47 22.52 27.50 4.47
N SER A 48 23.09 27.70 5.65
CA SER A 48 22.97 26.77 6.78
C SER A 48 21.52 26.63 7.24
N GLY A 49 20.80 27.75 7.37
CA GLY A 49 19.39 27.76 7.74
C GLY A 49 18.50 27.02 6.74
N LYS A 50 18.77 27.14 5.43
CA LYS A 50 18.07 26.37 4.38
C LYS A 50 18.42 24.89 4.46
N ALA A 51 19.71 24.55 4.55
CA ALA A 51 20.17 23.16 4.63
C ALA A 51 19.57 22.43 5.84
N ASN A 52 19.51 23.08 7.00
CA ASN A 52 18.91 22.49 8.21
C ASN A 52 17.40 22.24 8.03
N LYS A 53 16.67 23.19 7.43
CA LYS A 53 15.23 23.03 7.15
C LYS A 53 14.97 21.89 6.17
N GLU A 54 15.79 21.78 5.13
CA GLU A 54 15.71 20.69 4.15
C GLU A 54 16.04 19.34 4.81
N ALA A 55 17.09 19.27 5.64
CA ALA A 55 17.44 18.06 6.37
C ALA A 55 16.31 17.61 7.30
N ASP A 56 15.68 18.53 8.04
CA ASP A 56 14.53 18.23 8.89
C ASP A 56 13.31 17.75 8.08
N GLN A 57 13.08 18.33 6.90
CA GLN A 57 12.02 17.90 6.00
C GLN A 57 12.28 16.47 5.49
N ILE A 58 13.48 16.21 4.97
CA ILE A 58 13.89 14.89 4.48
C ILE A 58 13.79 13.86 5.61
N ALA A 59 14.23 14.18 6.83
CA ALA A 59 14.12 13.28 7.96
C ALA A 59 12.67 12.90 8.27
N ARG A 60 11.75 13.88 8.26
CA ARG A 60 10.31 13.63 8.46
C ARG A 60 9.71 12.77 7.34
N GLU A 61 10.03 13.08 6.09
CA GLU A 61 9.55 12.33 4.92
C GLU A 61 10.07 10.89 4.92
N MET A 62 11.34 10.69 5.27
CA MET A 62 11.95 9.36 5.38
C MET A 62 11.26 8.51 6.45
N VAL A 63 10.99 9.07 7.64
CA VAL A 63 10.26 8.36 8.70
C VAL A 63 8.83 8.03 8.27
N ALA A 64 8.14 8.97 7.62
CA ALA A 64 6.79 8.74 7.12
C ALA A 64 6.75 7.63 6.06
N SER A 65 7.68 7.68 5.11
CA SER A 65 7.85 6.66 4.07
C SER A 65 8.13 5.28 4.66
N ALA A 66 9.06 5.18 5.62
CA ALA A 66 9.37 3.93 6.31
C ALA A 66 8.16 3.37 7.07
N ARG A 67 7.38 4.21 7.76
CA ARG A 67 6.14 3.79 8.43
C ARG A 67 5.11 3.25 7.43
N GLN A 68 4.94 3.92 6.29
CA GLN A 68 4.03 3.48 5.24
C GLN A 68 4.48 2.14 4.63
N ALA A 69 5.77 1.97 4.38
CA ALA A 69 6.34 0.72 3.88
C ALA A 69 6.09 -0.43 4.87
N ASN A 70 6.37 -0.23 6.15
CA ASN A 70 6.13 -1.23 7.19
C ASN A 70 4.64 -1.61 7.29
N GLN A 71 3.74 -0.63 7.21
CA GLN A 71 2.30 -0.90 7.24
C GLN A 71 1.87 -1.72 6.02
N LYS A 72 2.40 -1.40 4.83
CA LYS A 72 2.14 -2.16 3.61
C LYS A 72 2.63 -3.61 3.77
N ASP A 73 3.84 -3.81 4.27
CA ASP A 73 4.42 -5.15 4.42
C ASP A 73 3.61 -6.01 5.39
N ILE A 74 3.14 -5.42 6.51
CA ILE A 74 2.23 -6.09 7.44
C ILE A 74 0.93 -6.50 6.73
N LEU A 75 0.32 -5.62 5.93
CA LEU A 75 -0.92 -5.94 5.21
C LEU A 75 -0.72 -7.04 4.16
N VAL A 76 0.43 -7.05 3.47
CA VAL A 76 0.79 -8.09 2.51
C VAL A 76 0.97 -9.43 3.23
N ALA A 77 1.68 -9.46 4.36
CA ALA A 77 1.85 -10.67 5.16
C ALA A 77 0.51 -11.21 5.68
N ARG A 78 -0.35 -10.35 6.23
CA ARG A 78 -1.70 -10.73 6.68
C ARG A 78 -2.55 -11.31 5.55
N ARG A 79 -2.47 -10.71 4.35
CA ARG A 79 -3.18 -11.24 3.18
C ARG A 79 -2.66 -12.63 2.79
N ALA A 80 -1.35 -12.85 2.81
CA ALA A 80 -0.78 -14.15 2.50
C ALA A 80 -1.29 -15.25 3.45
N GLU A 81 -1.39 -14.96 4.75
CA GLU A 81 -1.94 -15.89 5.74
C GLU A 81 -3.44 -16.15 5.54
N LEU A 82 -4.22 -15.13 5.19
CA LEU A 82 -5.64 -15.30 4.84
C LEU A 82 -5.81 -16.18 3.60
N ASP A 83 -5.01 -15.94 2.56
CA ASP A 83 -5.07 -16.71 1.31
C ASP A 83 -4.64 -18.17 1.56
N ALA A 84 -3.62 -18.41 2.40
CA ALA A 84 -3.20 -19.75 2.82
C ALA A 84 -4.28 -20.48 3.65
N THR A 85 -4.96 -19.75 4.55
CA THR A 85 -6.07 -20.29 5.35
C THR A 85 -7.25 -20.67 4.46
N LEU A 86 -7.61 -19.82 3.51
CA LEU A 86 -8.64 -20.13 2.52
C LEU A 86 -8.26 -21.34 1.66
N ALA A 87 -7.02 -21.42 1.19
CA ALA A 87 -6.54 -22.56 0.42
C ALA A 87 -6.62 -23.87 1.22
N THR A 88 -6.27 -23.83 2.51
CA THR A 88 -6.40 -24.98 3.42
C THR A 88 -7.86 -25.37 3.62
N ALA A 89 -8.76 -24.40 3.77
CA ALA A 89 -10.20 -24.65 3.87
C ALA A 89 -10.75 -25.28 2.58
N CYS A 90 -10.36 -24.77 1.41
CA CYS A 90 -10.69 -25.35 0.11
C CYS A 90 -10.20 -26.79 -0.01
N SER A 91 -8.95 -27.07 0.36
CA SER A 91 -8.39 -28.43 0.30
C SER A 91 -9.14 -29.40 1.20
N LYS A 92 -9.46 -29.00 2.44
CA LYS A 92 -10.27 -29.83 3.36
C LYS A 92 -11.69 -30.04 2.84
N LEU A 93 -12.29 -29.03 2.22
CA LEU A 93 -13.65 -29.12 1.68
C LEU A 93 -13.70 -29.92 0.37
N GLY A 94 -12.60 -29.94 -0.40
CA GLY A 94 -12.43 -30.76 -1.60
C GLY A 94 -12.12 -32.24 -1.30
N ASP A 95 -11.80 -32.59 -0.06
CA ASP A 95 -11.55 -33.96 0.32
C ASP A 95 -12.85 -34.78 0.35
N ALA A 96 -12.87 -35.88 -0.41
CA ALA A 96 -13.99 -36.82 -0.46
C ALA A 96 -14.26 -37.48 0.90
N SER A 97 -13.23 -37.62 1.74
CA SER A 97 -13.30 -38.24 3.06
C SER A 97 -13.77 -37.31 4.18
N LEU A 98 -14.11 -36.06 3.85
CA LEU A 98 -14.54 -35.06 4.82
C LEU A 98 -15.73 -35.58 5.67
N ALA A 99 -15.51 -35.66 6.98
CA ALA A 99 -16.54 -36.03 7.93
C ALA A 99 -17.72 -35.04 7.85
N GLY A 100 -18.94 -35.57 7.64
CA GLY A 100 -20.14 -34.74 7.49
C GLY A 100 -20.44 -34.26 6.07
N ARG A 101 -19.63 -34.62 5.06
CA ARG A 101 -19.89 -34.30 3.65
C ARG A 101 -21.27 -34.79 3.19
N ALA A 102 -21.63 -36.02 3.53
CA ALA A 102 -22.95 -36.58 3.19
C ALA A 102 -24.12 -35.79 3.81
N SER A 103 -23.96 -35.27 5.04
CA SER A 103 -24.99 -34.41 5.64
C SER A 103 -25.07 -33.03 4.99
N LEU A 104 -23.94 -32.46 4.56
CA LEU A 104 -23.91 -31.19 3.82
C LEU A 104 -24.64 -31.34 2.48
N LEU A 105 -24.33 -32.39 1.71
CA LEU A 105 -25.00 -32.67 0.44
C LEU A 105 -26.51 -32.86 0.62
N LYS A 106 -26.94 -33.62 1.64
CA LYS A 106 -28.38 -33.77 1.96
C LYS A 106 -29.06 -32.43 2.25
N SER A 107 -28.41 -31.54 2.99
CA SER A 107 -28.93 -30.20 3.26
C SER A 107 -28.99 -29.33 2.00
N LEU A 108 -28.00 -29.44 1.11
CA LEU A 108 -28.03 -28.76 -0.19
C LEU A 108 -29.13 -29.28 -1.10
N VAL A 109 -29.35 -30.60 -1.15
CA VAL A 109 -30.47 -31.20 -1.91
C VAL A 109 -31.82 -30.75 -1.35
N LYS A 110 -31.97 -30.66 -0.02
CA LYS A 110 -33.19 -30.07 0.58
C LYS A 110 -33.40 -28.61 0.16
N LYS A 111 -32.33 -27.81 0.13
CA LYS A 111 -32.39 -26.43 -0.34
C LYS A 111 -32.73 -26.36 -1.83
N ALA A 112 -32.17 -27.25 -2.65
CA ALA A 112 -32.51 -27.38 -4.06
C ALA A 112 -33.99 -27.72 -4.27
N ASN A 113 -34.55 -28.64 -3.48
CA ASN A 113 -36.00 -28.97 -3.51
C ASN A 113 -36.90 -27.77 -3.17
N SER A 114 -36.43 -26.82 -2.35
CA SER A 114 -37.19 -25.60 -2.06
C SER A 114 -37.02 -24.49 -3.11
N LEU A 115 -36.00 -24.59 -3.97
CA LEU A 115 -35.68 -23.59 -4.99
C LEU A 115 -36.18 -23.99 -6.38
N GLY A 116 -36.25 -25.28 -6.67
CA GLY A 116 -36.68 -25.82 -7.96
C GLY A 116 -38.20 -25.95 -8.05
N GLU A 117 -38.81 -25.20 -8.95
CA GLU A 117 -40.19 -25.43 -9.41
C GLU A 117 -40.15 -25.97 -10.86
N GLY A 118 -40.71 -27.17 -11.09
CA GLY A 118 -40.75 -27.80 -12.42
C GLY A 118 -39.63 -28.81 -12.68
N LYS A 119 -39.34 -29.09 -13.97
CA LYS A 119 -38.31 -30.07 -14.38
C LYS A 119 -36.91 -29.43 -14.31
N MET A 120 -36.11 -29.90 -13.36
CA MET A 120 -34.76 -29.40 -13.11
C MET A 120 -33.73 -30.52 -13.33
N VAL A 121 -32.59 -30.15 -13.90
CA VAL A 121 -31.42 -30.98 -14.14
C VAL A 121 -30.36 -30.67 -13.09
N LEU A 122 -29.91 -31.69 -12.38
CA LEU A 122 -28.84 -31.60 -11.39
C LEU A 122 -27.54 -32.08 -12.02
N ARG A 123 -26.55 -31.19 -12.12
CA ARG A 123 -25.20 -31.49 -12.59
C ARG A 123 -24.25 -31.66 -11.41
N PRO A 124 -23.89 -32.90 -11.02
CA PRO A 124 -23.07 -33.14 -9.85
C PRO A 124 -21.58 -32.92 -10.15
N THR A 125 -20.80 -32.66 -9.12
CA THR A 125 -19.33 -32.79 -9.21
C THR A 125 -18.92 -34.26 -9.17
N ALA A 126 -17.80 -34.60 -9.82
CA ALA A 126 -17.31 -35.99 -9.93
C ALA A 126 -17.14 -36.67 -8.55
N ILE A 127 -16.68 -35.91 -7.55
CA ILE A 127 -16.46 -36.40 -6.17
C ILE A 127 -17.79 -36.79 -5.49
N ASP A 128 -18.88 -36.07 -5.79
CA ASP A 128 -20.18 -36.24 -5.14
C ASP A 128 -21.23 -36.95 -5.98
N SER A 129 -20.91 -37.27 -7.25
CA SER A 129 -21.78 -37.93 -8.22
C SER A 129 -22.48 -39.16 -7.63
N ALA A 130 -21.72 -40.08 -7.03
CA ALA A 130 -22.27 -41.30 -6.41
C ALA A 130 -23.19 -41.00 -5.21
N ALA A 131 -22.83 -40.05 -4.34
CA ALA A 131 -23.63 -39.70 -3.17
C ALA A 131 -24.93 -38.96 -3.56
N LEU A 132 -24.89 -38.19 -4.64
CA LEU A 132 -26.01 -37.40 -5.15
C LEU A 132 -27.01 -38.25 -5.94
N GLN A 133 -26.58 -39.31 -6.62
CA GLN A 133 -27.48 -40.29 -7.25
C GLN A 133 -28.49 -40.88 -6.24
N ASP A 134 -28.03 -41.15 -5.02
CA ASP A 134 -28.90 -41.67 -3.96
C ASP A 134 -29.74 -40.58 -3.28
N ALA A 135 -29.18 -39.39 -3.09
CA ALA A 135 -29.81 -38.31 -2.33
C ALA A 135 -30.80 -37.47 -3.14
N ALA A 136 -30.63 -37.38 -4.47
CA ALA A 136 -31.36 -36.46 -5.34
C ALA A 136 -32.22 -37.19 -6.40
N LYS A 137 -32.90 -38.27 -5.98
CA LYS A 137 -33.80 -39.07 -6.84
C LYS A 137 -34.98 -38.30 -7.46
N GLY A 138 -35.25 -37.08 -6.98
CA GLY A 138 -36.29 -36.19 -7.51
C GLY A 138 -35.84 -35.33 -8.70
N PHE A 139 -34.56 -35.34 -9.07
CA PHE A 139 -34.01 -34.52 -10.15
C PHE A 139 -33.45 -35.38 -11.28
N THR A 140 -33.48 -34.87 -12.50
CA THR A 140 -32.81 -35.49 -13.64
C THR A 140 -31.30 -35.26 -13.50
N MET A 141 -30.49 -36.32 -13.52
CA MET A 141 -29.03 -36.16 -13.46
C MET A 141 -28.48 -35.72 -14.81
N GLY A 142 -27.74 -34.61 -14.81
CA GLY A 142 -27.00 -34.10 -15.96
C GLY A 142 -25.53 -34.52 -15.93
N GLU A 143 -24.74 -33.88 -16.80
CA GLU A 143 -23.31 -34.13 -16.91
C GLU A 143 -22.55 -33.73 -15.65
N GLU A 144 -21.41 -34.41 -15.43
CA GLU A 144 -20.51 -34.08 -14.34
C GLU A 144 -19.78 -32.76 -14.60
N ILE A 145 -19.61 -31.96 -13.54
CA ILE A 145 -18.95 -30.66 -13.58
C ILE A 145 -17.74 -30.63 -12.65
N ASP A 146 -16.82 -29.71 -12.93
CA ASP A 146 -15.65 -29.50 -12.07
C ASP A 146 -15.96 -28.61 -10.86
N GLY A 147 -15.31 -28.92 -9.74
CA GLY A 147 -15.46 -28.22 -8.46
C GLY A 147 -15.06 -29.07 -7.25
N LEU A 148 -14.88 -28.41 -6.11
CA LEU A 148 -14.53 -29.06 -4.83
C LEU A 148 -15.64 -29.96 -4.30
N GLY A 149 -16.88 -29.74 -4.74
CA GLY A 149 -18.04 -30.52 -4.32
C GLY A 149 -19.36 -29.84 -4.62
N GLY A 150 -20.45 -30.55 -4.32
CA GLY A 150 -21.81 -30.10 -4.56
C GLY A 150 -22.24 -30.29 -6.02
N PHE A 151 -23.15 -29.41 -6.46
CA PHE A 151 -23.79 -29.53 -7.77
C PHE A 151 -24.34 -28.17 -8.24
N ILE A 152 -24.63 -28.08 -9.53
CA ILE A 152 -25.43 -27.00 -10.11
C ILE A 152 -26.83 -27.54 -10.40
N LEU A 153 -27.85 -26.77 -10.05
CA LEU A 153 -29.24 -27.05 -10.41
C LEU A 153 -29.63 -26.13 -11.56
N GLU A 154 -30.01 -26.68 -12.71
CA GLU A 154 -30.35 -25.94 -13.91
C GLU A 154 -31.75 -26.33 -14.39
N ALA A 155 -32.55 -25.37 -14.85
CA ALA A 155 -33.82 -25.66 -15.51
C ALA A 155 -33.57 -26.38 -16.83
N GLU A 156 -34.48 -27.28 -17.25
CA GLU A 156 -34.35 -28.02 -18.52
C GLU A 156 -34.30 -27.07 -19.76
N ASP A 157 -34.88 -25.87 -19.62
CA ASP A 157 -34.86 -24.82 -20.65
C ASP A 157 -33.65 -23.86 -20.57
N GLY A 158 -32.75 -24.07 -19.59
CA GLY A 158 -31.56 -23.24 -19.38
C GLY A 158 -31.85 -21.82 -18.88
N THR A 159 -33.10 -21.48 -18.54
CA THR A 159 -33.48 -20.12 -18.14
C THR A 159 -33.03 -19.76 -16.73
N LEU A 160 -32.83 -20.75 -15.87
CA LEU A 160 -32.52 -20.59 -14.46
C LEU A 160 -31.43 -21.57 -14.03
N SER A 161 -30.42 -21.09 -13.31
CA SER A 161 -29.35 -21.91 -12.76
C SER A 161 -29.00 -21.46 -11.35
N PHE A 162 -28.92 -22.42 -10.43
CA PHE A 162 -28.49 -22.23 -9.05
C PHE A 162 -27.18 -22.98 -8.83
N ASP A 163 -26.13 -22.21 -8.55
CA ASP A 163 -24.83 -22.76 -8.18
C ASP A 163 -24.80 -23.12 -6.69
N LEU A 164 -24.91 -24.42 -6.40
CA LEU A 164 -24.80 -24.99 -5.06
C LEU A 164 -23.48 -25.74 -4.88
N ARG A 165 -22.45 -25.38 -5.65
CA ARG A 165 -21.10 -25.92 -5.45
C ARG A 165 -20.49 -25.41 -4.17
N PHE A 166 -19.69 -26.26 -3.55
CA PHE A 166 -18.93 -25.95 -2.35
C PHE A 166 -18.00 -24.75 -2.56
N ASP A 167 -17.42 -24.57 -3.75
CA ASP A 167 -16.58 -23.43 -4.11
C ASP A 167 -17.30 -22.09 -3.92
N THR A 168 -18.50 -21.97 -4.48
CA THR A 168 -19.30 -20.75 -4.47
C THR A 168 -19.83 -20.46 -3.07
N LEU A 169 -20.30 -21.50 -2.37
CA LEU A 169 -20.80 -21.37 -1.01
C LEU A 169 -19.68 -21.05 -0.01
N LEU A 170 -18.51 -21.67 -0.13
CA LEU A 170 -17.34 -21.38 0.69
C LEU A 170 -16.88 -19.94 0.47
N LYS A 171 -16.84 -19.47 -0.77
CA LYS A 171 -16.48 -18.08 -1.07
C LYS A 171 -17.47 -17.08 -0.45
N ALA A 172 -18.77 -17.36 -0.51
CA ALA A 172 -19.79 -16.51 0.12
C ALA A 172 -19.61 -16.48 1.65
N ALA A 173 -19.48 -17.65 2.29
CA ALA A 173 -19.25 -17.76 3.72
C ALA A 173 -17.93 -17.11 4.15
N TRP A 174 -16.87 -17.22 3.34
CA TRP A 174 -15.59 -16.58 3.59
C TRP A 174 -15.70 -15.05 3.63
N ILE A 175 -16.45 -14.46 2.69
CA ILE A 175 -16.70 -13.01 2.67
C ILE A 175 -17.47 -12.58 3.92
N GLU A 176 -18.52 -13.32 4.28
CA GLU A 176 -19.35 -13.03 5.44
C GLU A 176 -18.57 -13.13 6.77
N GLN A 177 -17.73 -14.16 6.90
CA GLN A 177 -16.96 -14.44 8.11
C GLN A 177 -15.58 -13.77 8.13
N ARG A 178 -15.25 -12.97 7.11
CA ARG A 178 -13.92 -12.38 6.95
C ARG A 178 -13.49 -11.53 8.15
N ALA A 179 -14.41 -10.81 8.78
CA ALA A 179 -14.13 -10.02 9.98
C ALA A 179 -13.72 -10.93 11.16
N ALA A 180 -14.50 -11.96 11.44
CA ALA A 180 -14.23 -12.92 12.52
C ALA A 180 -12.92 -13.70 12.29
N VAL A 181 -12.62 -14.07 11.04
CA VAL A 181 -11.36 -14.72 10.68
C VAL A 181 -10.17 -13.78 10.92
N ASN A 182 -10.28 -12.49 10.56
CA ASN A 182 -9.22 -11.52 10.82
C ASN A 182 -8.97 -11.31 12.31
N GLU A 183 -10.03 -11.16 13.11
CA GLU A 183 -9.94 -11.05 14.57
C GLU A 183 -9.24 -12.28 15.18
N THR A 184 -9.64 -13.48 14.74
CA THR A 184 -9.08 -14.73 15.28
C THR A 184 -7.60 -14.91 14.93
N LEU A 185 -7.19 -14.53 13.71
CA LEU A 185 -5.82 -14.74 13.23
C LEU A 185 -4.85 -13.64 13.70
N PHE A 186 -5.31 -12.40 13.81
CA PHE A 186 -4.42 -11.25 13.98
C PHE A 186 -4.66 -10.43 15.24
N GLY A 187 -5.74 -10.68 15.98
CA GLY A 187 -6.12 -9.87 17.13
C GLY A 187 -6.79 -8.57 16.73
#